data_AF-A0A3N5TQ65-F1
#
_entry.id   AF-A0A3N5TQ65-F1
#
_cell.length_a   1.000
_cell.length_b   1.000
_cell.length_c   1.000
_cell.angle_alpha   90.00
_cell.angle_beta   90.00
_cell.angle_gamma   90.00
#
_symmetry.space_group_name_H-M   'P 1'
#
loop_
_entity.id
_entity.type
_entity.pdbx_description
1 polymer ?
#
loop_
_entity_poly.entity_id
_entity_poly.type
_entity_poly.pdbx_seq_one_letter_code
_entity_poly.pdbx_strand_id
1 'polypeptide(L)'
;MSSRIEKLWADFHNWPESWKGLPEDVPYGEGLIEIYKPFIKELLPRYNYNTVNRHLNNLWLLGGELIRAINMDPEDREKTPMELLLDNIDQTGGPYCRHLDSEEQMRAYEATCRKLYKFLMARKPSERGYR
;
A
#
# COMPACT_ATOMS: atom_id res chain seq x y z
N MET A 1 3.58 -14.54 -19.66
CA MET A 1 3.45 -13.43 -18.69
C MET A 1 2.32 -13.66 -17.69
N SER A 2 1.19 -14.29 -18.07
CA SER A 2 0.05 -14.61 -17.18
C SER A 2 0.44 -15.34 -15.89
N SER A 3 1.20 -16.44 -15.98
CA SER A 3 1.48 -17.31 -14.82
C SER A 3 2.38 -16.70 -13.73
N ARG A 4 3.19 -15.69 -14.04
CA ARG A 4 4.05 -15.02 -13.04
C ARG A 4 3.30 -13.92 -12.31
N ILE A 5 2.37 -13.24 -12.99
CA ILE A 5 1.48 -12.27 -12.37
C ILE A 5 0.50 -13.00 -11.46
N GLU A 6 -0.07 -14.12 -11.91
CA GLU A 6 -0.96 -14.96 -11.09
C GLU A 6 -0.32 -15.40 -9.77
N LYS A 7 0.97 -15.78 -9.78
CA LYS A 7 1.72 -16.09 -8.54
C LYS A 7 1.83 -14.88 -7.61
N LEU A 8 2.18 -13.72 -8.15
CA LEU A 8 2.25 -12.47 -7.37
C LEU A 8 0.89 -12.07 -6.78
N TRP A 9 -0.20 -12.33 -7.51
CA TRP A 9 -1.57 -12.08 -7.06
C TRP A 9 -2.06 -13.12 -6.04
N ALA A 10 -1.55 -14.35 -6.06
CA ALA A 10 -1.91 -15.36 -5.07
C ALA A 10 -1.44 -14.97 -3.66
N ASP A 11 -0.20 -14.48 -3.53
CA ASP A 11 0.32 -14.00 -2.24
C ASP A 11 -0.46 -12.78 -1.75
N PHE A 12 -0.83 -11.89 -2.67
CA PHE A 12 -1.58 -10.67 -2.41
C PHE A 12 -2.92 -10.91 -1.70
N HIS A 13 -3.59 -12.04 -1.94
CA HIS A 13 -4.84 -12.38 -1.24
C HIS A 13 -4.64 -12.80 0.22
N ASN A 14 -3.45 -13.30 0.57
CA ASN A 14 -3.14 -13.75 1.94
C ASN A 14 -2.50 -12.65 2.80
N TRP A 15 -2.23 -11.48 2.22
CA TRP A 15 -1.57 -10.38 2.91
C TRP A 15 -2.31 -9.89 4.16
N PRO A 16 -3.65 -9.67 4.16
CA PRO A 16 -4.37 -9.24 5.36
C PRO A 16 -4.18 -10.18 6.55
N GLU A 17 -4.22 -11.50 6.31
CA GLU A 17 -3.94 -12.50 7.34
C GLU A 17 -2.49 -12.44 7.84
N SER A 18 -1.54 -12.14 6.96
CA SER A 18 -0.12 -12.04 7.35
C SER A 18 0.21 -10.78 8.17
N TRP A 19 -0.57 -9.71 8.04
CA TRP A 19 -0.38 -8.46 8.80
C TRP A 19 -1.08 -8.47 10.15
N LYS A 20 -2.06 -9.37 10.31
CA LYS A 20 -2.97 -9.44 11.43
C LYS A 20 -2.27 -9.53 12.79
N GLY A 21 -2.52 -8.57 13.66
CA GLY A 21 -2.30 -8.68 15.11
C GLY A 21 -3.54 -9.24 15.82
N LEU A 22 -4.72 -8.82 15.40
CA LEU A 22 -6.03 -9.18 15.94
C LEU A 22 -6.98 -9.64 14.83
N PRO A 23 -7.94 -10.57 15.07
CA PRO A 23 -8.90 -11.03 14.06
C PRO A 23 -9.57 -9.90 13.25
N GLU A 24 -9.93 -8.80 13.91
CA GLU A 24 -10.56 -7.62 13.32
C GLU A 24 -9.63 -6.78 12.41
N ASP A 25 -8.34 -7.08 12.32
CA ASP A 25 -7.43 -6.42 11.37
C ASP A 25 -7.61 -6.91 9.94
N VAL A 26 -8.13 -8.13 9.75
CA VAL A 26 -8.27 -8.75 8.42
C VAL A 26 -9.20 -7.94 7.51
N PRO A 27 -10.43 -7.57 7.94
CA PRO A 27 -11.29 -6.72 7.11
C PRO A 27 -10.67 -5.37 6.79
N TYR A 28 -9.86 -4.81 7.70
CA TYR A 28 -9.14 -3.56 7.46
C TYR A 28 -8.07 -3.75 6.37
N GLY A 29 -7.28 -4.82 6.47
CA GLY A 29 -6.29 -5.20 5.48
C GLY A 29 -6.90 -5.48 4.11
N GLU A 30 -8.08 -6.11 4.04
CA GLU A 30 -8.82 -6.30 2.79
C GLU A 30 -9.18 -4.97 2.12
N GLY A 31 -9.54 -3.95 2.91
CA GLY A 31 -9.77 -2.60 2.40
C GLY A 31 -8.51 -1.97 1.79
N LEU A 32 -7.34 -2.14 2.41
CA LEU A 32 -6.06 -1.71 1.83
C LEU A 32 -5.77 -2.43 0.51
N ILE A 33 -6.08 -3.72 0.45
CA ILE A 33 -5.93 -4.54 -0.76
C ILE A 33 -6.79 -4.01 -1.90
N GLU A 34 -8.04 -3.61 -1.67
CA GLU A 34 -8.87 -2.99 -2.72
C GLU A 34 -8.27 -1.69 -3.26
N ILE A 35 -7.61 -0.90 -2.41
CA ILE A 35 -6.92 0.33 -2.81
C ILE A 35 -5.67 0.02 -3.66
N TYR A 36 -4.91 -1.03 -3.30
CA TYR A 36 -3.69 -1.41 -3.99
C TYR A 36 -3.95 -2.04 -5.36
N LYS A 37 -5.05 -2.79 -5.54
CA LYS A 37 -5.39 -3.49 -6.80
C LYS A 37 -5.27 -2.61 -8.06
N PRO A 38 -5.95 -1.45 -8.15
CA PRO A 38 -5.88 -0.63 -9.36
C PRO A 38 -4.51 0.01 -9.57
N PHE A 39 -3.77 0.32 -8.50
CA PHE A 39 -2.39 0.79 -8.59
C PHE A 39 -1.46 -0.28 -9.17
N ILE A 40 -1.54 -1.52 -8.68
CA ILE A 40 -0.75 -2.65 -9.18
C ILE A 40 -1.03 -2.89 -10.66
N LYS A 41 -2.31 -2.84 -11.09
CA LYS A 41 -2.70 -2.96 -12.50
C LYS A 41 -2.03 -1.90 -13.38
N GLU A 42 -1.77 -0.70 -12.85
CA GLU A 42 -1.06 0.37 -13.57
C GLU A 42 0.46 0.12 -13.68
N LEU A 43 1.05 -0.59 -12.73
CA LEU A 43 2.48 -0.95 -12.74
C LEU A 43 2.80 -2.04 -13.77
N LEU A 44 1.91 -3.01 -13.95
CA LEU A 44 2.13 -4.19 -14.81
C LEU A 44 2.56 -3.88 -16.25
N PRO A 45 1.91 -2.97 -17.00
CA PRO A 45 2.34 -2.64 -18.36
C PRO A 45 3.57 -1.71 -18.41
N ARG A 46 3.91 -1.03 -17.31
CA ARG A 46 4.95 0.02 -17.29
C ARG A 46 6.32 -0.51 -16.91
N TYR A 47 6.37 -1.62 -16.19
CA TYR A 47 7.60 -2.09 -15.56
C TYR A 47 7.84 -3.58 -15.80
N ASN A 48 9.11 -3.96 -15.77
CA ASN A 48 9.50 -5.37 -15.81
C ASN A 48 9.10 -6.09 -14.50
N TYR A 49 9.07 -7.42 -14.55
CA TYR A 49 8.69 -8.28 -13.43
C TYR A 49 9.44 -7.95 -12.12
N ASN A 50 10.76 -7.81 -12.17
CA ASN A 50 11.56 -7.53 -10.96
C ASN A 50 11.18 -6.20 -10.31
N THR A 51 10.87 -5.20 -11.13
CA THR A 51 10.46 -3.88 -10.66
C THR A 51 9.06 -3.91 -10.05
N VAL A 52 8.11 -4.62 -10.68
CA VAL A 52 6.77 -4.83 -10.11
C VAL A 52 6.87 -5.60 -8.79
N ASN A 53 7.64 -6.69 -8.75
CA ASN A 53 7.83 -7.49 -7.54
C ASN A 53 8.36 -6.65 -6.37
N ARG A 54 9.33 -5.76 -6.64
CA ARG A 54 9.82 -4.82 -5.63
C ARG A 54 8.73 -3.88 -5.12
N HIS A 55 7.91 -3.33 -6.00
CA HIS A 55 6.78 -2.50 -5.59
C HIS A 55 5.77 -3.28 -4.74
N LEU A 56 5.48 -4.54 -5.10
CA LEU A 56 4.60 -5.40 -4.29
C LEU A 56 5.18 -5.66 -2.90
N ASN A 57 6.46 -6.02 -2.80
CA ASN A 57 7.11 -6.21 -1.49
C ASN A 57 7.02 -4.93 -0.64
N ASN A 58 7.23 -3.77 -1.24
CA ASN A 58 7.12 -2.49 -0.53
C ASN A 58 5.68 -2.17 -0.11
N LEU A 59 4.67 -2.51 -0.92
CA LEU A 59 3.26 -2.39 -0.54
C LEU A 59 2.88 -3.35 0.59
N TRP A 60 3.48 -4.55 0.60
CA TRP A 60 3.29 -5.49 1.69
C TRP A 60 3.82 -4.94 3.02
N LEU A 61 5.02 -4.34 2.99
CA LEU A 61 5.60 -3.66 4.15
C LEU A 61 4.73 -2.48 4.62
N LEU A 62 4.24 -1.67 3.69
CA LEU A 62 3.36 -0.54 4.00
C LEU A 62 2.08 -1.02 4.69
N GLY A 63 1.42 -2.06 4.17
CA GLY A 63 0.24 -2.65 4.79
C GLY A 63 0.49 -3.10 6.23
N GLY A 64 1.64 -3.74 6.49
CA GLY A 64 2.05 -4.14 7.84
C GLY A 64 2.23 -2.94 8.79
N GLU A 65 2.88 -1.86 8.36
CA GLU A 65 3.03 -0.66 9.20
C GLU A 65 1.70 0.05 9.46
N LEU A 66 0.77 0.06 8.50
CA LEU A 66 -0.57 0.63 8.69
C LEU A 66 -1.41 -0.19 9.69
N ILE A 67 -1.41 -1.51 9.57
CA ILE A 67 -2.07 -2.38 10.56
C ILE A 67 -1.41 -2.26 11.94
N ARG A 68 -0.09 -2.01 11.99
CA ARG A 68 0.60 -1.70 13.24
C ARG A 68 0.10 -0.37 13.83
N ALA A 69 -0.08 0.66 13.00
CA ALA A 69 -0.54 1.98 13.42
C ALA A 69 -1.92 1.92 14.09
N ILE A 70 -2.91 1.33 13.44
CA ILE A 70 -4.28 1.19 14.00
C ILE A 70 -4.35 0.37 15.28
N ASN A 71 -3.36 -0.51 15.52
CA ASN A 71 -3.27 -1.32 16.74
C ASN A 71 -2.50 -0.61 17.87
N MET A 72 -1.76 0.45 17.57
CA MET A 72 -1.08 1.26 18.57
C MET A 72 -1.90 2.47 19.00
N ASP A 73 -2.71 3.02 18.09
CA ASP A 73 -3.55 4.18 18.35
C ASP A 73 -5.03 3.84 18.11
N PRO A 74 -5.89 3.85 19.15
CA PRO A 74 -7.32 3.64 19.00
C PRO A 74 -7.99 4.61 18.03
N GLU A 75 -7.52 5.86 17.91
CA GLU A 75 -8.11 6.87 17.03
C GLU A 75 -7.92 6.50 15.54
N ASP A 76 -6.78 5.90 15.21
CA ASP A 76 -6.49 5.42 13.85
C ASP A 76 -7.43 4.29 13.41
N ARG A 77 -8.02 3.56 14.37
CA ARG A 77 -8.96 2.47 14.08
C ARG A 77 -10.33 2.97 13.62
N GLU A 78 -10.67 4.21 13.94
CA GLU A 78 -11.90 4.85 13.46
C GLU A 78 -11.79 5.30 11.99
N LYS A 79 -10.57 5.41 11.46
CA LYS A 79 -10.31 5.83 10.09
C LYS A 79 -10.55 4.71 9.11
N THR A 80 -11.10 5.04 7.95
CA THR A 80 -11.15 4.11 6.82
C THR A 80 -9.73 3.79 6.31
N PRO A 81 -9.52 2.64 5.65
CA PRO A 81 -8.23 2.30 5.05
C PRO A 81 -7.66 3.37 4.10
N MET A 82 -8.52 4.13 3.42
CA MET A 82 -8.10 5.23 2.55
C MET A 82 -7.62 6.44 3.35
N GLU A 83 -8.33 6.82 4.41
CA GLU A 83 -7.95 7.94 5.26
C GLU A 83 -6.62 7.67 5.95
N LEU A 84 -6.47 6.51 6.60
CA LEU A 84 -5.23 6.13 7.25
C LEU A 84 -4.05 6.09 6.27
N LEU A 85 -4.27 5.54 5.07
CA LEU A 85 -3.24 5.51 4.04
C LEU A 85 -2.79 6.93 3.67
N LEU A 86 -3.72 7.86 3.46
CA LEU A 86 -3.42 9.25 3.09
C LEU A 86 -2.84 10.08 4.24
N ASP A 87 -3.09 9.71 5.49
CA ASP A 87 -2.43 10.31 6.66
C ASP A 87 -0.96 9.87 6.76
N ASN A 88 -0.63 8.69 6.21
CA ASN A 88 0.68 8.06 6.36
C ASN A 88 1.57 8.15 5.11
N ILE A 89 1.02 8.49 3.94
CA ILE A 89 1.80 8.64 2.70
C ILE A 89 1.54 9.98 2.03
N ASP A 90 2.59 10.56 1.46
CA ASP A 90 2.53 11.86 0.79
C ASP A 90 3.54 11.98 -0.37
N GLN A 91 3.81 13.21 -0.82
CA GLN A 91 4.81 13.49 -1.85
C GLN A 91 6.26 13.18 -1.43
N THR A 92 6.55 13.01 -0.15
CA THR A 92 7.88 12.73 0.39
C THR A 92 8.11 11.23 0.55
N GLY A 93 7.09 10.47 0.95
CA GLY A 93 7.27 9.03 1.19
C GLY A 93 6.09 8.37 1.87
N GLY A 94 6.41 7.43 2.75
CA GLY A 94 5.46 6.75 3.62
C GLY A 94 6.03 6.65 5.04
N PRO A 95 5.36 5.93 5.96
CA PRO A 95 5.82 5.82 7.33
C PRO A 95 7.16 5.08 7.39
N TYR A 96 7.96 5.34 8.43
CA TYR A 96 9.21 4.60 8.64
C TYR A 96 8.92 3.10 8.77
N CYS A 97 9.59 2.29 7.95
CA CYS A 97 9.45 0.84 7.99
C CYS A 97 10.58 0.22 8.81
N ARG A 98 10.23 -0.39 9.95
CA ARG A 98 11.21 -0.96 10.91
C ARG A 98 11.87 -2.25 10.43
N HIS A 99 11.38 -2.80 9.33
CA HIS A 99 11.86 -4.05 8.73
C HIS A 99 12.91 -3.83 7.63
N LEU A 100 13.25 -2.57 7.33
CA LEU A 100 14.27 -2.21 6.36
C LEU A 100 15.58 -1.86 7.08
N ASP A 101 16.68 -2.43 6.60
CA ASP A 101 17.99 -2.38 7.25
C ASP A 101 18.99 -1.43 6.57
N SER A 102 18.59 -0.82 5.44
CA SER A 102 19.45 0.03 4.64
C SER A 102 18.71 1.22 4.05
N GLU A 103 19.44 2.32 3.85
CA GLU A 103 18.89 3.50 3.19
C GLU A 103 18.43 3.22 1.76
N GLU A 104 19.07 2.29 1.05
CA GLU A 104 18.67 1.92 -0.30
C GLU A 104 17.28 1.27 -0.30
N GLN A 105 17.03 0.34 0.61
CA GLN A 105 15.71 -0.26 0.78
C GLN A 105 14.68 0.80 1.17
N MET A 106 15.00 1.67 2.13
CA MET A 106 14.10 2.74 2.56
C MET A 106 13.76 3.68 1.40
N ARG A 107 14.76 4.12 0.61
CA ARG A 107 14.53 4.95 -0.60
C ARG A 107 13.62 4.24 -1.61
N ALA A 108 13.78 2.93 -1.81
CA ALA A 108 12.93 2.16 -2.72
C ALA A 108 11.48 2.05 -2.21
N TYR A 109 11.32 1.86 -0.90
CA TYR A 109 10.03 1.84 -0.21
C TYR A 109 9.31 3.19 -0.31
N GLU A 110 9.97 4.29 0.05
CA GLU A 110 9.41 5.64 -0.08
C GLU A 110 9.07 5.97 -1.53
N ALA A 111 9.90 5.56 -2.50
CA ALA A 111 9.59 5.74 -3.91
C ALA A 111 8.30 5.00 -4.34
N THR A 112 7.98 3.88 -3.69
CA THR A 112 6.72 3.17 -3.90
C THR A 112 5.55 3.94 -3.28
N CYS A 113 5.71 4.41 -2.05
CA CYS A 113 4.71 5.23 -1.34
C CYS A 113 4.37 6.50 -2.13
N ARG A 114 5.38 7.24 -2.61
CA ARG A 114 5.19 8.43 -3.46
C ARG A 114 4.44 8.13 -4.76
N LYS A 115 4.69 6.97 -5.38
CA LYS A 115 3.99 6.55 -6.60
C LYS A 115 2.52 6.23 -6.31
N LEU A 116 2.27 5.52 -5.21
CA LEU A 116 0.91 5.23 -4.75
C LEU A 116 0.16 6.53 -4.43
N TYR A 117 0.76 7.44 -3.66
CA TYR A 117 0.16 8.75 -3.36
C TYR A 117 -0.22 9.52 -4.63
N LYS A 118 0.71 9.64 -5.59
CA LYS A 118 0.45 10.28 -6.89
C LYS A 118 -0.70 9.61 -7.65
N PHE A 119 -0.74 8.28 -7.65
CA PHE A 119 -1.81 7.50 -8.26
C PHE A 119 -3.17 7.81 -7.64
N LEU A 120 -3.24 7.89 -6.30
CA LEU A 120 -4.47 8.19 -5.58
C LEU A 120 -4.93 9.64 -5.83
N MET A 121 -4.01 10.61 -5.79
CA MET A 121 -4.33 12.02 -6.05
C MET A 121 -4.83 12.27 -7.47
N ALA A 122 -4.29 11.55 -8.47
CA ALA A 122 -4.74 11.67 -9.85
C ALA A 122 -6.16 11.12 -10.07
N ARG A 123 -6.68 10.32 -9.15
CA ARG A 123 -8.00 9.65 -9.25
C ARG A 123 -9.03 10.21 -8.27
N LYS A 124 -8.65 11.09 -7.35
CA LYS A 124 -9.62 11.88 -6.60
C LYS A 124 -10.46 12.67 -7.61
N PRO A 125 -11.80 12.63 -7.55
CA PRO A 125 -12.62 13.53 -8.33
C PRO A 125 -12.12 14.95 -8.07
N SER A 126 -11.77 15.67 -9.14
CA SER A 126 -11.38 17.05 -8.95
C SER A 126 -12.56 17.80 -8.34
N GLU A 127 -12.37 18.43 -7.18
CA GLU A 127 -13.26 19.50 -6.69
C GLU A 127 -13.13 20.77 -7.56
N ARG A 128 -13.02 20.62 -8.89
CA ARG A 128 -13.09 21.68 -9.87
C ARG A 128 -14.38 21.50 -10.65
N GLY A 129 -15.41 22.25 -10.25
CA GLY A 129 -16.59 22.40 -11.08
C GLY A 129 -17.89 22.79 -10.38
N TYR A 130 -17.86 23.75 -9.46
CA TYR A 130 -19.00 24.64 -9.27
C TYR A 130 -18.49 26.08 -9.36
N ARG A 131 -18.57 26.63 -10.57
CA ARG A 131 -18.75 28.06 -10.80
C ARG A 131 -20.19 28.26 -11.22
#